data_AF-A0A6D0Y9G3-F1
#
_entry.id   AF-A0A6D0Y9G3-F1
#
_cell.length_a   1.000
_cell.length_b   1.000
_cell.length_c   1.000
_cell.angle_alpha   90.00
_cell.angle_beta   90.00
_cell.angle_gamma   90.00
#
_symmetry.space_group_name_H-M   'P 1'
#
loop_
_entity.id
_entity.type
_entity.pdbx_description
1 polymer ?
#
loop_
_entity_poly.entity_id
_entity_poly.type
_entity_poly.pdbx_seq_one_letter_code
_entity_poly.pdbx_strand_id
1 'polypeptide(L)' 'MEIATEEETSLLEVWKKYRVLLNRVDTSTAPDIEWPVIPEV' A
#
# COMPACT_ATOMS: atom_id res chain seq x y z
N MET A 1 21.15 3.30 17.68
CA MET A 1 21.00 2.61 16.39
C MET A 1 19.53 2.69 16.05
N GLU A 2 19.13 3.70 15.29
CA GLU A 2 17.82 3.65 14.61
C GLU A 2 18.02 2.71 13.43
N ILE A 3 17.25 1.61 13.43
CA ILE A 3 17.48 0.47 12.53
C ILE A 3 16.88 0.71 11.14
N ALA A 4 16.08 1.78 10.97
CA ALA A 4 15.49 2.16 9.69
C ALA A 4 16.00 3.53 9.24
N THR A 5 16.44 3.64 7.99
CA THR A 5 16.70 4.94 7.36
C THR A 5 15.39 5.71 7.16
N GLU A 6 15.47 7.02 6.99
CA GLU A 6 14.29 7.85 6.71
C GLU A 6 13.56 7.40 5.43
N GLU A 7 14.31 6.87 4.46
CA GLU A 7 13.78 6.25 3.24
C GLU A 7 12.99 4.98 3.54
N GLU A 8 13.54 4.07 4.35
CA GLU A 8 12.82 2.85 4.75
C GLU A 8 11.54 3.17 5.53
N THR A 9 11.58 4.19 6.39
CA THR A 9 10.41 4.66 7.13
C THR A 9 9.34 5.25 6.19
N SER A 10 9.76 6.08 5.23
CA SER A 10 8.87 6.66 4.23
C SER A 10 8.22 5.59 3.35
N LEU A 11 9.00 4.61 2.90
CA LEU A 11 8.48 3.45 2.16
C LEU A 11 7.47 2.68 3.00
N LEU A 12 7.77 2.42 4.27
CA LEU A 12 6.86 1.71 5.17
C LEU A 12 5.51 2.43 5.32
N GLU A 13 5.51 3.77 5.40
CA GLU A 13 4.27 4.56 5.44
C GLU A 13 3.44 4.44 4.16
N VAL A 14 4.10 4.50 3.01
CA VAL A 14 3.45 4.37 1.70
C VAL A 14 2.84 2.95 1.57
N TRP A 15 3.59 1.91 1.93
CA TRP A 15 3.11 0.53 1.93
C TRP A 15 1.97 0.29 2.94
N LYS A 16 1.99 0.96 4.10
CA LYS A 16 0.87 0.94 5.06
C LYS A 16 -0.40 1.53 4.44
N LYS A 17 -0.30 2.68 3.76
CA LYS A 17 -1.44 3.30 3.07
C LYS A 17 -1.99 2.40 1.97
N TYR A 18 -1.12 1.82 1.15
CA TYR A 18 -1.50 0.86 0.12
C TYR A 18 -2.27 -0.35 0.70
N ARG A 19 -1.79 -0.95 1.79
CA ARG A 19 -2.49 -2.07 2.46
C ARG A 19 -3.86 -1.69 2.99
N VAL A 20 -4.04 -0.46 3.48
CA VAL A 20 -5.35 0.01 3.94
C VAL A 20 -6.32 0.16 2.77
N LEU A 21 -5.86 0.71 1.64
CA LEU A 21 -6.68 0.80 0.42
C LEU A 21 -7.05 -0.59 -0.09
N LEU A 22 -6.09 -1.51 -0.12
CA LEU A 22 -6.30 -2.88 -0.57
C LEU A 22 -7.35 -3.63 0.27
N ASN A 23 -7.35 -3.45 1.59
CA ASN A 23 -8.38 -4.05 2.47
C ASN A 23 -9.79 -3.51 2.22
N ARG A 24 -9.90 -2.34 1.59
CA ARG A 24 -11.19 -1.70 1.27
C ARG A 24 -11.65 -2.03 -0.14
N VAL A 25 -10.84 -2.74 -0.92
CA VAL A 25 -11.23 -3.19 -2.26
C VAL A 25 -12.38 -4.17 -2.11
N ASP A 26 -13.51 -3.83 -2.73
CA ASP A 26 -14.65 -4.72 -2.83
C ASP A 26 -14.38 -5.74 -3.93
N THR A 27 -14.19 -7.00 -3.55
CA THR A 27 -13.91 -8.08 -4.51
C THR A 27 -15.16 -8.63 -5.18
N SER A 28 -16.36 -8.17 -4.78
CA SER A 28 -17.62 -8.59 -5.38
C SER A 28 -17.87 -7.96 -6.76
N THR A 29 -17.15 -6.89 -7.11
CA THR A 29 -17.24 -6.20 -8.41
C THR A 29 -16.40 -6.85 -9.50
N ALA A 30 -15.82 -8.03 -9.24
CA ALA A 30 -15.08 -8.79 -10.25
C ALA A 30 -15.95 -9.03 -11.50
N PRO A 31 -15.43 -8.79 -12.72
CA PRO A 31 -14.02 -8.53 -13.07
C PRO A 31 -13.58 -7.05 -13.05
N ASP A 32 -14.50 -6.10 -12.88
CA ASP A 32 -14.29 -4.63 -12.95
C ASP A 32 -13.74 -4.03 -11.64
N ILE A 33 -12.86 -4.75 -10.94
CA ILE A 33 -12.28 -4.30 -9.68
C ILE A 33 -11.22 -3.22 -9.94
N GLU A 34 -11.38 -2.06 -9.32
CA GLU A 34 -10.35 -1.02 -9.28
C GLU A 34 -9.32 -1.31 -8.19
N TRP A 35 -8.21 -1.90 -8.59
CA TRP A 35 -7.09 -2.15 -7.68
C TRP A 35 -6.30 -0.85 -7.41
N PRO A 36 -5.92 -0.59 -6.15
CA PRO A 36 -5.05 0.52 -5.84
C PRO A 36 -3.69 0.36 -6.53
N VAL A 37 -3.05 1.47 -6.87
CA VAL A 37 -1.74 1.47 -7.53
C VAL A 37 -0.67 1.04 -6.53
N ILE A 38 0.15 0.08 -6.93
CA ILE A 38 1.30 -0.38 -6.14
C ILE A 38 2.29 0.78 -6.05
N PRO A 39 2.73 1.16 -4.84
CA PRO A 39 3.72 2.22 -4.71
C PRO A 39 5.06 1.78 -5.29
N GLU A 40 5.68 2.66 -6.07
CA GLU A 40 7.06 2.48 -6.53
C GLU A 40 8.02 2.78 -5.38
N VAL A 41 9.01 1.89 -5.23
CA VAL A 41 10.09 1.97 -4.22
C VAL A 41 11.21 2.88 -4.69
#